data_AF-A0A966F2W2-F1
#
_entry.id   AF-A0A966F2W2-F1
#
_cell.length_a   1.000
_cell.length_b   1.000
_cell.length_c   1.000
_cell.angle_alpha   90.00
_cell.angle_beta   90.00
_cell.angle_gamma   90.00
#
_symmetry.space_group_name_H-M   'P 1'
#
loop_
_entity.id
_entity.type
_entity.pdbx_description
1 polymer ?
#
loop_
_entity_poly.entity_id
_entity_poly.type
_entity_poly.pdbx_seq_one_letter_code
_entity_poly.pdbx_strand_id
1 'polypeptide(L)'
;INQFGTLPQRNDQGALWENFCFMELVKKDNLADITSTFYFWRTHQGQEVDIVREYNGTLTGYECKWGTRKIPTAPILFTTTYPEASFVVINPET
;
A
#
# COMPACT_ATOMS: atom_id res chain seq x y z
N ILE A 1 20.35 -9.63 -2.75
CA ILE A 1 19.63 -9.91 -1.49
C ILE A 1 20.64 -10.55 -0.54
N ASN A 2 21.21 -9.79 0.41
CA ASN A 2 22.33 -10.21 1.29
C ASN A 2 22.27 -9.50 2.66
N GLN A 3 21.10 -9.52 3.31
CA GLN A 3 20.99 -9.15 4.72
C GLN A 3 20.20 -10.25 5.42
N PHE A 4 20.84 -11.00 6.32
CA PHE A 4 20.23 -12.01 7.18
C PHE A 4 20.19 -11.56 8.66
N GLY A 5 20.37 -10.25 8.90
CA GLY A 5 20.29 -9.66 10.23
C GLY A 5 18.87 -9.71 10.81
N THR A 6 18.75 -9.56 12.13
CA THR A 6 17.46 -9.50 12.81
C THR A 6 16.66 -8.29 12.31
N LEU A 7 15.32 -8.38 12.33
CA LEU A 7 14.41 -7.33 11.81
C LEU A 7 14.82 -5.89 12.16
N PRO A 8 15.23 -5.54 13.40
CA PRO A 8 15.61 -4.16 13.75
C PRO A 8 16.86 -3.63 13.04
N GLN A 9 17.72 -4.51 12.51
CA GLN A 9 19.02 -4.17 11.92
C GLN A 9 18.97 -4.07 10.40
N ARG A 10 17.80 -4.32 9.81
CA ARG A 10 17.61 -4.33 8.37
C ARG A 10 17.27 -2.93 7.86
N ASN A 11 17.87 -2.54 6.75
CA ASN A 11 17.58 -1.24 6.11
C ASN A 11 16.36 -1.32 5.16
N ASP A 12 15.86 -2.53 4.87
CA ASP A 12 14.78 -2.81 3.93
C ASP A 12 13.43 -3.12 4.61
N GLN A 13 13.26 -2.79 5.89
CA GLN A 13 12.03 -3.07 6.66
C GLN A 13 10.78 -2.49 5.99
N GLY A 14 10.85 -1.27 5.45
CA GLY A 14 9.74 -0.63 4.74
C GLY A 14 9.34 -1.39 3.47
N ALA A 15 10.31 -1.69 2.61
CA ALA A 15 10.06 -2.44 1.37
C ALA A 15 9.56 -3.87 1.62
N LEU A 16 10.04 -4.52 2.68
CA LEU A 16 9.52 -5.83 3.09
C LEU A 16 8.08 -5.72 3.60
N TRP A 17 7.75 -4.66 4.33
CA TRP A 17 6.39 -4.41 4.80
C TRP A 17 5.43 -4.12 3.65
N GLU A 18 5.80 -3.26 2.71
CA GLU A 18 5.02 -2.99 1.49
C GLU A 18 4.73 -4.28 0.71
N ASN A 19 5.77 -5.10 0.47
CA ASN A 19 5.62 -6.40 -0.20
C ASN A 19 4.70 -7.35 0.59
N PHE A 20 4.84 -7.39 1.91
CA PHE A 20 3.98 -8.20 2.77
C PHE A 20 2.52 -7.76 2.65
N CYS A 21 2.24 -6.46 2.81
CA CYS A 21 0.89 -5.90 2.68
C CYS A 21 0.27 -6.20 1.32
N PHE A 22 1.02 -6.06 0.23
CA PHE A 22 0.55 -6.41 -1.11
C PHE A 22 0.15 -7.88 -1.21
N MET A 23 1.01 -8.79 -0.74
CA MET A 23 0.72 -10.22 -0.77
C MET A 23 -0.50 -10.57 0.09
N GLU A 24 -0.67 -9.94 1.26
CA GLU A 24 -1.84 -10.16 2.10
C GLU A 24 -3.14 -9.63 1.49
N LEU A 25 -3.11 -8.48 0.81
CA LEU A 25 -4.27 -7.96 0.07
C LEU A 25 -4.68 -8.89 -1.07
N VAL A 26 -3.71 -9.40 -1.84
CA VAL A 26 -3.97 -10.38 -2.91
C VAL A 26 -4.54 -11.68 -2.35
N LYS A 27 -3.98 -12.20 -1.26
CA LYS A 27 -4.52 -13.40 -0.57
C LYS A 27 -5.94 -13.17 -0.08
N LYS A 28 -6.21 -12.01 0.53
CA LYS A 28 -7.54 -11.66 1.03
C LYS A 28 -8.57 -11.67 -0.08
N ASP A 29 -8.25 -11.09 -1.24
CA ASP A 29 -9.14 -11.10 -2.39
C ASP A 29 -9.38 -12.52 -2.92
N ASN A 30 -8.33 -13.31 -3.07
CA ASN A 30 -8.45 -14.70 -3.51
C ASN A 30 -9.29 -15.55 -2.55
N LEU A 31 -9.11 -15.39 -1.23
CA LEU A 31 -9.90 -16.11 -0.22
C LEU A 31 -11.37 -15.69 -0.20
N ALA A 32 -11.69 -14.50 -0.70
CA ALA A 32 -13.04 -13.97 -0.83
C ALA A 32 -13.65 -14.22 -2.21
N ASP A 33 -12.97 -14.96 -3.11
CA ASP A 33 -13.34 -15.13 -4.52
C ASP A 33 -13.54 -13.80 -5.25
N ILE A 34 -12.83 -12.76 -4.83
CA ILE A 34 -12.87 -11.43 -5.43
C ILE A 34 -11.76 -11.31 -6.48
N THR A 35 -12.14 -10.93 -7.69
CA THR A 35 -11.20 -10.57 -8.76
C THR A 35 -11.01 -9.06 -8.79
N SER A 36 -9.97 -8.57 -8.13
CA SER A 36 -9.54 -7.16 -8.20
C SER A 36 -8.32 -7.01 -9.09
N THR A 37 -8.11 -5.80 -9.59
CA THR A 37 -6.86 -5.42 -10.26
C THR A 37 -6.02 -4.57 -9.32
N PHE A 38 -4.71 -4.80 -9.29
CA PHE A 38 -3.78 -4.05 -8.45
C PHE A 38 -2.78 -3.27 -9.32
N TYR A 39 -2.50 -2.04 -8.92
CA TYR A 39 -1.60 -1.11 -9.61
C TYR A 39 -0.64 -0.45 -8.63
N PHE A 40 0.47 0.06 -9.15
CA PHE A 40 1.34 1.01 -8.47
C PHE A 40 1.08 2.39 -9.05
N TRP A 41 0.91 3.41 -8.20
CA TRP A 41 0.64 4.77 -8.66
C TRP A 41 1.81 5.69 -8.31
N ARG A 42 2.33 6.38 -9.32
CA ARG A 42 3.42 7.35 -9.17
C ARG A 42 3.27 8.48 -10.18
N THR A 43 3.69 9.68 -9.81
CA THR A 43 3.71 10.85 -10.69
C THR A 43 5.12 11.25 -11.09
N HIS A 44 5.27 12.03 -12.17
CA HIS A 44 6.55 12.61 -12.56
C HIS A 44 7.18 13.51 -11.49
N GLN A 45 6.37 14.02 -10.57
CA GLN A 45 6.80 14.87 -9.45
C GLN A 45 7.17 14.05 -8.21
N GLY A 46 7.14 12.72 -8.29
CA GLY A 46 7.53 11.82 -7.21
C GLY A 46 6.47 11.64 -6.11
N GLN A 47 5.20 11.95 -6.38
CA GLN A 47 4.11 11.55 -5.49
C GLN A 47 3.74 10.09 -5.76
N GLU A 48 3.45 9.35 -4.70
CA GLU A 48 3.29 7.90 -4.74
C GLU A 48 2.11 7.46 -3.87
N VAL A 49 1.49 6.35 -4.27
CA VAL A 49 0.58 5.54 -3.44
C VAL A 49 1.06 4.10 -3.62
N ASP A 50 1.43 3.45 -2.52
CA ASP A 50 2.14 2.16 -2.55
C ASP A 50 1.36 1.09 -3.31
N ILE A 51 0.04 0.99 -3.09
CA ILE A 51 -0.81 0.00 -3.77
C ILE A 51 -2.15 0.65 -4.12
N VAL A 52 -2.63 0.47 -5.34
CA VAL A 52 -4.00 0.85 -5.73
C VAL A 52 -4.75 -0.41 -6.13
N ARG A 53 -5.85 -0.71 -5.44
CA ARG A 53 -6.75 -1.81 -5.77
C ARG A 53 -8.00 -1.26 -6.46
N GLU A 54 -8.35 -1.85 -7.58
CA GLU A 54 -9.60 -1.61 -8.29
C GLU A 54 -10.52 -2.82 -8.15
N TYR A 55 -11.72 -2.59 -7.64
CA TYR A 55 -12.76 -3.60 -7.53
C TYR A 55 -14.13 -2.98 -7.79
N ASN A 56 -14.90 -3.58 -8.71
CA ASN A 56 -16.22 -3.10 -9.12
C ASN A 56 -16.25 -1.61 -9.52
N GLY A 57 -15.19 -1.12 -10.19
CA GLY A 57 -15.06 0.27 -10.62
C GLY A 57 -14.70 1.26 -9.50
N THR A 58 -14.48 0.78 -8.28
CA THR A 58 -14.03 1.61 -7.15
C THR A 58 -12.53 1.42 -6.91
N LEU A 59 -11.82 2.53 -6.77
CA LEU A 59 -10.41 2.54 -6.42
C LEU A 59 -10.22 2.67 -4.90
N THR A 60 -9.27 1.91 -4.37
CA THR A 60 -8.76 2.06 -3.01
C THR A 60 -7.25 2.17 -3.08
N GLY A 61 -6.72 3.32 -2.65
CA GLY A 61 -5.30 3.52 -2.41
C GLY A 61 -4.91 3.01 -1.02
N TYR A 62 -3.81 2.27 -0.95
CA TYR A 62 -3.21 1.81 0.29
C TYR A 62 -1.79 2.37 0.42
N GLU A 63 -1.49 2.88 1.60
CA GLU A 63 -0.14 3.29 1.99
C GLU A 63 0.34 2.39 3.13
N CYS A 64 1.48 1.73 2.94
CA CYS A 64 2.03 0.77 3.86
C CYS A 64 3.11 1.45 4.70
N LYS A 65 2.90 1.57 6.01
CA LYS A 65 3.89 2.17 6.92
C LYS A 65 4.29 1.20 8.01
N TRP A 66 5.58 0.92 8.08
CA TRP A 66 6.16 0.16 9.19
C TRP A 66 6.26 1.05 10.44
N GLY A 67 5.45 0.75 11.45
CA GLY A 67 5.35 1.48 12.71
C GLY A 67 4.33 2.63 12.72
N THR A 68 4.21 3.31 13.87
CA THR A 68 3.07 4.20 14.18
C THR A 68 3.39 5.68 14.28
N ARG A 69 4.52 6.12 13.72
CA ARG A 69 5.03 7.48 13.96
C ARG A 69 4.12 8.61 13.45
N LYS A 70 3.54 8.51 12.26
CA LYS A 70 2.58 9.49 11.74
C LYS A 70 1.78 8.81 10.66
N ILE A 71 0.45 8.85 10.75
CA ILE A 71 -0.43 8.34 9.70
C ILE A 71 -0.38 9.36 8.55
N PRO A 72 0.15 9.00 7.37
CA PRO A 72 0.15 9.89 6.22
C PRO A 72 -1.27 10.10 5.70
N THR A 73 -1.53 11.29 5.16
CA THR A 73 -2.74 11.58 4.40
C THR A 73 -2.52 11.25 2.93
N ALA A 74 -3.62 10.95 2.21
CA ALA A 74 -3.57 10.74 0.77
C ALA A 74 -2.89 11.91 0.04
N PRO A 75 -2.10 11.66 -1.03
CA PRO A 75 -1.60 12.72 -1.89
C PRO A 75 -2.77 13.54 -2.46
N ILE A 76 -2.69 14.87 -2.40
CA ILE A 76 -3.75 15.76 -2.91
C ILE A 76 -4.05 15.44 -4.37
N LEU A 77 -3.02 15.20 -5.19
CA LEU A 77 -3.22 14.87 -6.60
C LEU A 77 -3.96 13.54 -6.80
N PHE A 78 -3.76 12.56 -5.91
CA PHE A 78 -4.49 11.30 -5.98
C PHE A 78 -5.98 11.52 -5.71
N THR A 79 -6.33 12.26 -4.63
CA THR A 79 -7.73 12.51 -4.27
C THR A 79 -8.42 13.46 -5.24
N THR A 80 -7.72 14.39 -5.89
CA THR A 80 -8.32 15.24 -6.92
C THR A 80 -8.50 14.50 -8.24
N THR A 81 -7.61 13.57 -8.58
CA THR A 81 -7.70 12.78 -9.83
C THR A 81 -8.76 11.69 -9.73
N TYR A 82 -8.86 11.06 -8.55
CA TYR A 82 -9.80 9.99 -8.25
C TYR A 82 -10.66 10.38 -7.03
N PRO A 83 -11.65 11.27 -7.20
CA PRO A 83 -12.44 11.80 -6.09
C PRO A 83 -13.27 10.74 -5.36
N GLU A 84 -13.65 9.68 -6.06
CA GLU A 84 -14.39 8.54 -5.50
C GLU A 84 -13.48 7.49 -4.87
N ALA A 85 -12.15 7.65 -4.96
CA ALA A 85 -11.21 6.70 -4.39
C ALA A 85 -11.14 6.83 -2.87
N SER A 86 -11.10 5.69 -2.20
CA SER A 86 -10.78 5.61 -0.78
C SER A 86 -9.26 5.57 -0.58
N PHE A 87 -8.79 5.99 0.59
CA PHE A 87 -7.38 5.92 0.97
C PHE A 87 -7.23 5.32 2.38
N VAL A 88 -6.40 4.29 2.50
CA VAL A 88 -6.23 3.51 3.73
C VAL A 88 -4.74 3.41 4.04
N VAL A 89 -4.38 3.57 5.31
CA VAL A 89 -3.01 3.33 5.79
C VAL A 89 -2.96 1.97 6.49
N ILE A 90 -2.03 1.11 6.08
CA ILE A 90 -1.78 -0.21 6.70
C ILE A 90 -0.48 -0.13 7.51
N ASN A 91 -0.59 -0.38 8.81
CA ASN A 91 0.56 -0.49 9.71
C ASN A 91 0.42 -1.72 10.62
N PRO A 92 1.48 -2.14 11.32
CA PRO A 92 1.44 -3.35 12.15
C PRO A 92 0.41 -3.36 13.30
N GLU A 93 -0.18 -2.22 13.64
CA GLU A 93 -1.17 -2.06 14.72
C GLU A 93 -2.63 -2.01 14.21
N THR A 94 -2.85 -1.93 12.90
CA THR A 94 -4.17 -1.77 12.24
C THR A 94 -4.46 -2.90 11.26
#